data_AF-A0A3A9A2A1-F1
#
_entry.id   AF-A0A3A9A2A1-F1
#
_cell.length_a   1.000
_cell.length_b   1.000
_cell.length_c   1.000
_cell.angle_alpha   90.00
_cell.angle_beta   90.00
_cell.angle_gamma   90.00
#
_symmetry.space_group_name_H-M   'P 1'
#
loop_
_entity.id
_entity.type
_entity.pdbx_description
1 polymer ?
#
loop_
_entity_poly.entity_id
_entity_poly.type
_entity_poly.pdbx_seq_one_letter_code
_entity_poly.pdbx_strand_id
1 'polypeptide(L)'
;MKFFNGTKEPTEMDRVMENINQTENEIRGRIYQLGEMFYQANKEKDQGEVDEQYYAVIDLVNKLEQNRRGYYKNKLRLEGQMMCEHCGAVIPYGSMFCNVCGQRADGQAGAGVAPVGAVQTAAVPPMGTPAPTVPPVGAQTTSAIPPVGTQTTSAIPPVETATTIHKCSQCGAVLEEGSLFCESCGAKVQ
;
A
#
# COMPACT_ATOMS: atom_id res chain seq x y z
N MET A 1 -47.87 -24.84 33.00
CA MET A 1 -46.42 -24.80 33.26
C MET A 1 -45.82 -23.56 32.63
N LYS A 2 -45.16 -22.69 33.42
CA LYS A 2 -44.37 -21.55 32.92
C LYS A 2 -42.94 -22.05 32.73
N PHE A 3 -42.57 -22.41 31.50
CA PHE A 3 -41.22 -22.87 31.19
C PHE A 3 -40.34 -21.66 30.84
N PHE A 4 -39.42 -21.36 31.75
CA PHE A 4 -38.14 -20.66 31.56
C PHE A 4 -38.00 -19.69 30.37
N ASN A 5 -38.19 -18.40 30.63
CA ASN A 5 -37.44 -17.35 29.93
C ASN A 5 -35.99 -17.35 30.43
N GLY A 6 -35.19 -18.30 29.95
CA GLY A 6 -33.74 -18.27 30.14
C GLY A 6 -33.13 -17.40 29.07
N THR A 7 -32.84 -16.13 29.37
CA THR A 7 -31.96 -15.30 28.53
C THR A 7 -30.59 -15.99 28.48
N LYS A 8 -30.29 -16.66 27.36
CA LYS A 8 -28.94 -17.19 27.11
C LYS A 8 -27.96 -16.02 27.18
N GLU A 9 -26.86 -16.20 27.90
CA GLU A 9 -25.80 -15.20 27.91
C GLU A 9 -25.30 -14.98 26.48
N PRO A 10 -25.17 -13.72 26.04
CA PRO A 10 -24.70 -13.42 24.69
C PRO A 10 -23.27 -13.91 24.52
N THR A 11 -23.01 -14.58 23.41
CA THR A 11 -21.69 -15.09 23.04
C THR A 11 -20.71 -13.93 22.82
N GLU A 12 -19.41 -14.23 22.78
CA GLU A 12 -18.41 -13.20 22.44
C GLU A 12 -18.69 -12.58 21.06
N MET A 13 -19.14 -13.39 20.10
CA MET A 13 -19.54 -12.91 18.78
C MET A 13 -20.73 -11.95 18.85
N ASP A 14 -21.77 -12.28 19.62
CA ASP A 14 -22.96 -11.43 19.78
C ASP A 14 -22.58 -10.06 20.38
N ARG A 15 -21.70 -10.05 21.39
CA ARG A 15 -21.20 -8.81 22.00
C ARG A 15 -20.41 -7.96 21.01
N VAL A 16 -19.56 -8.59 20.17
CA VAL A 16 -18.80 -7.86 19.14
C VAL A 16 -19.74 -7.28 18.08
N MET A 17 -20.74 -8.02 17.64
CA MET A 17 -21.73 -7.52 16.67
C MET A 17 -22.54 -6.34 17.23
N GLU A 18 -22.96 -6.41 18.49
CA GLU A 18 -23.65 -5.31 19.15
C GLU A 18 -22.75 -4.06 19.22
N ASN A 19 -21.49 -4.20 19.63
CA ASN A 19 -20.53 -3.09 19.65
C ASN A 19 -20.31 -2.47 18.26
N ILE A 20 -20.25 -3.28 17.20
CA ILE A 20 -20.18 -2.79 15.81
C ILE A 20 -21.43 -1.97 15.49
N ASN A 21 -22.63 -2.51 15.74
CA ASN A 21 -23.88 -1.83 15.42
C ASN A 21 -24.03 -0.51 16.19
N GLN A 22 -23.72 -0.52 17.49
CA GLN A 22 -23.75 0.66 18.34
C GLN A 22 -22.78 1.74 17.82
N THR A 23 -21.54 1.35 17.47
CA THR A 23 -20.54 2.29 16.95
C THR A 23 -20.94 2.84 15.58
N GLU A 24 -21.49 2.01 14.70
CA GLU A 24 -21.99 2.43 13.37
C GLU A 24 -23.15 3.42 13.48
N ASN A 25 -24.07 3.19 14.41
CA ASN A 25 -25.16 4.13 14.68
C ASN A 25 -24.63 5.45 15.25
N GLU A 26 -23.63 5.42 16.13
CA GLU A 26 -23.00 6.64 16.64
C GLU A 26 -22.29 7.42 15.53
N ILE A 27 -21.50 6.75 14.68
CA ILE A 27 -20.86 7.37 13.50
C ILE A 27 -21.91 8.07 12.63
N ARG A 28 -22.99 7.37 12.29
CA ARG A 28 -24.09 7.94 11.49
C ARG A 28 -24.68 9.17 12.17
N GLY A 29 -24.92 9.11 13.47
CA GLY A 29 -25.44 10.23 14.26
C GLY A 29 -24.50 11.45 14.24
N ARG A 30 -23.18 11.24 14.39
CA ARG A 30 -22.19 12.32 14.34
C ARG A 30 -22.05 12.95 12.96
N ILE A 31 -22.09 12.14 11.90
CA ILE A 31 -22.07 12.66 10.52
C ILE A 31 -23.33 13.48 10.24
N TYR A 32 -24.50 13.02 10.70
CA TYR A 32 -25.74 13.79 10.58
C TYR A 32 -25.65 15.13 11.33
N GLN A 33 -25.20 15.09 12.59
CA GLN A 33 -24.98 16.29 13.40
C GLN A 33 -24.02 17.27 12.70
N LEU A 34 -22.93 16.77 12.11
CA LEU A 34 -21.98 17.57 11.35
C LEU A 34 -22.66 18.28 10.17
N GLY A 35 -23.46 17.55 9.39
CA GLY A 35 -24.22 18.11 8.27
C GLY A 35 -25.24 19.16 8.71
N GLU A 36 -25.93 18.94 9.84
CA GLU A 36 -26.89 19.89 10.40
C GLU A 36 -26.18 21.19 10.82
N MET A 37 -25.08 21.09 11.56
CA MET A 37 -24.27 22.26 11.95
C MET A 37 -23.74 23.00 10.72
N PHE A 38 -23.32 22.28 9.68
CA PHE A 38 -22.85 22.88 8.44
C PHE A 38 -23.97 23.64 7.71
N TYR A 39 -25.12 23.01 7.53
CA TYR A 39 -26.27 23.63 6.88
C TYR A 39 -26.72 24.88 7.63
N GLN A 40 -26.90 24.81 8.95
CA GLN A 40 -27.39 25.94 9.73
C GLN A 40 -26.46 27.16 9.69
N ALA A 41 -25.15 26.93 9.67
CA ALA A 41 -24.16 28.01 9.62
C ALA A 41 -23.98 28.64 8.22
N ASN A 42 -24.35 27.92 7.15
CA ASN A 42 -24.09 28.31 5.77
C ASN A 42 -25.33 28.59 4.92
N LYS A 43 -26.54 28.21 5.37
CA LYS A 43 -27.80 28.39 4.62
C LYS A 43 -28.12 29.84 4.20
N GLU A 44 -27.52 30.83 4.86
CA GLU A 44 -27.71 32.27 4.60
C GLU A 44 -26.42 32.94 4.09
N LYS A 45 -25.32 32.19 3.89
CA LYS A 45 -24.03 32.72 3.45
C LYS A 45 -23.78 32.35 1.98
N ASP A 46 -23.43 33.34 1.14
CA ASP A 46 -23.13 33.11 -0.28
C ASP A 46 -21.78 32.42 -0.52
N GLN A 47 -20.82 32.55 0.42
CA GLN A 47 -19.58 31.77 0.52
C GLN A 47 -18.90 32.11 1.86
N GLY A 48 -18.33 31.11 2.53
CA GLY A 48 -17.70 31.28 3.83
C GLY A 48 -16.59 30.26 4.10
N GLU A 49 -15.69 30.62 5.00
CA GLU A 49 -14.61 29.77 5.49
C GLU A 49 -15.16 28.67 6.40
N VAL A 50 -14.50 27.51 6.42
CA VAL A 50 -14.91 26.35 7.23
C VAL A 50 -14.64 26.67 8.71
N ASP A 51 -15.72 26.69 9.50
CA ASP A 51 -15.64 26.98 10.95
C ASP A 51 -14.86 25.88 11.70
N GLU A 52 -14.07 26.28 12.70
CA GLU A 52 -13.25 25.40 13.51
C GLU A 52 -14.10 24.35 14.27
N GLN A 53 -15.37 24.69 14.55
CA GLN A 53 -16.33 23.80 15.21
C GLN A 53 -16.50 22.43 14.51
N TYR A 54 -16.26 22.35 13.20
CA TYR A 54 -16.43 21.10 12.45
C TYR A 54 -15.31 20.08 12.72
N TYR A 55 -14.09 20.53 13.00
CA TYR A 55 -12.94 19.63 13.20
C TYR A 55 -13.14 18.71 14.40
N ALA A 56 -13.72 19.21 15.49
CA ALA A 56 -13.98 18.41 16.68
C ALA A 56 -14.89 17.20 16.38
N VAL A 57 -15.92 17.39 15.54
CA VAL A 57 -16.83 16.30 15.16
C VAL A 57 -16.17 15.35 14.16
N ILE A 58 -15.38 15.87 13.21
CA ILE A 58 -14.60 15.04 12.28
C ILE A 58 -13.61 14.14 13.03
N ASP A 59 -12.89 14.68 14.00
CA ASP A 59 -11.95 13.92 14.83
C ASP A 59 -12.65 12.84 15.66
N LEU A 60 -13.85 13.13 16.17
CA LEU A 60 -14.67 12.15 16.86
C LEU A 60 -15.13 11.03 15.92
N VAL A 61 -15.59 11.36 14.72
CA VAL A 61 -15.96 10.37 13.69
C VAL A 61 -14.77 9.49 13.33
N ASN A 62 -13.59 10.08 13.14
CA ASN A 62 -12.36 9.34 12.85
C ASN A 62 -12.00 8.35 13.98
N LYS A 63 -12.14 8.76 15.25
CA LYS A 63 -11.93 7.88 16.41
C LYS A 63 -12.95 6.74 16.46
N LEU A 64 -14.22 7.02 16.18
CA LEU A 64 -15.27 6.01 16.13
C LEU A 64 -15.04 5.02 14.99
N GLU A 65 -14.60 5.47 13.81
CA GLU A 65 -14.22 4.60 12.68
C GLU A 65 -13.03 3.69 13.02
N GLN A 66 -12.04 4.23 13.74
CA GLN A 66 -10.93 3.41 14.26
C GLN A 66 -11.43 2.34 15.24
N ASN A 67 -12.37 2.70 16.13
CA ASN A 67 -12.98 1.75 17.05
C ASN A 67 -13.78 0.66 16.31
N ARG A 68 -14.61 1.06 15.34
CA ARG A 68 -15.36 0.15 14.46
C ARG A 68 -14.43 -0.81 13.72
N ARG A 69 -13.31 -0.32 13.19
CA ARG A 69 -12.27 -1.16 12.56
C ARG A 69 -11.71 -2.17 13.57
N GLY A 70 -11.47 -1.77 14.82
CA GLY A 70 -11.03 -2.65 15.89
C GLY A 70 -12.02 -3.79 16.19
N TYR A 71 -13.30 -3.47 16.36
CA TYR A 71 -14.34 -4.49 16.55
C TYR A 71 -14.46 -5.42 15.34
N TYR A 72 -14.37 -4.90 14.13
CA TYR A 72 -14.38 -5.72 12.92
C TYR A 72 -13.19 -6.68 12.84
N LYS A 73 -11.97 -6.23 13.21
CA LYS A 73 -10.81 -7.12 13.36
C LYS A 73 -11.07 -8.22 14.40
N ASN A 74 -11.73 -7.90 15.52
CA ASN A 74 -12.07 -8.88 16.54
C ASN A 74 -13.07 -9.93 16.02
N LYS A 75 -14.11 -9.49 15.29
CA LYS A 75 -15.06 -10.37 14.60
C LYS A 75 -14.34 -11.36 13.69
N LEU A 76 -13.46 -10.85 12.82
CA LEU A 76 -12.71 -11.69 11.89
C LEU A 76 -11.86 -12.73 12.63
N ARG A 77 -11.22 -12.34 13.73
CA ARG A 77 -10.41 -13.26 14.56
C ARG A 77 -11.25 -14.40 15.14
N LEU A 78 -12.47 -14.11 15.61
CA LEU A 78 -13.40 -15.14 16.09
C LEU A 78 -13.85 -16.08 14.95
N GLU A 79 -13.82 -15.61 13.70
CA GLU A 79 -14.13 -16.38 12.49
C GLU A 79 -12.91 -17.10 11.89
N GLY A 80 -11.73 -17.02 12.52
CA GLY A 80 -10.48 -17.62 11.99
C GLY A 80 -9.88 -16.86 10.80
N GLN A 81 -10.23 -15.57 10.67
CA GLN A 81 -9.77 -14.66 9.63
C GLN A 81 -9.03 -13.46 10.24
N MET A 82 -8.35 -12.67 9.42
CA MET A 82 -7.73 -11.40 9.82
C MET A 82 -7.85 -10.37 8.70
N MET A 83 -7.76 -9.09 9.06
CA MET A 83 -7.73 -7.98 8.12
C MET A 83 -6.28 -7.56 7.85
N CYS A 84 -5.89 -7.46 6.58
CA CYS A 84 -4.61 -6.90 6.19
C CYS A 84 -4.52 -5.42 6.60
N GLU A 85 -3.44 -5.04 7.28
CA GLU A 85 -3.26 -3.65 7.75
C GLU A 85 -2.96 -2.65 6.63
N HIS A 86 -2.45 -3.12 5.49
CA HIS A 86 -2.12 -2.27 4.34
C HIS A 86 -3.32 -1.98 3.45
N CYS A 87 -4.06 -3.00 3.01
CA CYS A 87 -5.17 -2.83 2.04
C CYS A 87 -6.57 -3.11 2.60
N GLY A 88 -6.69 -3.64 3.81
CA GLY A 88 -7.99 -3.98 4.41
C GLY A 88 -8.62 -5.29 3.93
N ALA A 89 -7.95 -6.06 3.06
CA ALA A 89 -8.47 -7.35 2.61
C ALA A 89 -8.62 -8.34 3.78
N VAL A 90 -9.68 -9.15 3.73
CA VAL A 90 -9.90 -10.26 4.68
C VAL A 90 -9.14 -11.48 4.17
N ILE A 91 -8.25 -12.02 5.01
CA ILE A 91 -7.36 -13.13 4.68
C ILE A 91 -7.37 -14.19 5.81
N PRO A 92 -6.89 -15.42 5.55
CA PRO A 92 -6.80 -16.45 6.59
C PRO A 92 -5.94 -15.99 7.78
N TYR A 93 -6.36 -16.31 9.00
CA TYR A 93 -5.60 -15.95 10.20
C TYR A 93 -4.19 -16.54 10.17
N GLY A 94 -3.19 -15.75 10.58
CA GLY A 94 -1.79 -16.16 10.59
C GLY A 94 -1.07 -16.07 9.23
N SER A 95 -1.73 -15.54 8.20
CA SER A 95 -1.07 -15.26 6.92
C SER A 95 0.05 -14.23 7.10
N MET A 96 1.27 -14.55 6.68
CA MET A 96 2.41 -13.62 6.77
C MET A 96 2.32 -12.47 5.76
N PHE A 97 1.77 -12.76 4.57
CA PHE A 97 1.58 -11.81 3.48
C PHE A 97 0.13 -11.81 3.04
N CYS A 98 -0.35 -10.65 2.60
CA CYS A 98 -1.67 -10.52 2.02
C CYS A 98 -1.67 -11.06 0.59
N ASN A 99 -2.52 -12.04 0.32
CA ASN A 99 -2.72 -12.58 -1.04
C ASN A 99 -3.39 -11.60 -2.02
N VAL A 100 -3.92 -10.48 -1.52
CA VAL A 100 -4.55 -9.43 -2.35
C VAL A 100 -3.58 -8.32 -2.72
N CYS A 101 -2.79 -7.80 -1.76
CA CYS A 101 -1.88 -6.66 -2.02
C CYS A 101 -0.39 -7.01 -1.97
N GLY A 102 -0.01 -8.25 -1.64
CA GLY A 102 1.38 -8.71 -1.57
C GLY A 102 2.19 -8.21 -0.37
N GLN A 103 1.73 -7.20 0.35
CA GLN A 103 2.39 -6.66 1.54
C GLN A 103 2.25 -7.58 2.76
N ARG A 104 3.11 -7.38 3.77
CA ARG A 104 3.00 -8.09 5.05
C ARG A 104 1.64 -7.80 5.70
N ALA A 105 0.97 -8.84 6.17
CA ALA A 105 -0.42 -8.73 6.61
C ALA A 105 -0.59 -8.04 7.97
N ASP A 106 0.43 -8.16 8.83
CA ASP A 106 0.52 -7.65 10.21
C ASP A 106 0.97 -6.19 10.29
N GLY A 107 1.17 -5.50 9.16
CA GLY A 107 1.47 -4.07 9.13
C GLY A 107 2.87 -3.68 9.61
N GLN A 108 3.70 -4.63 10.06
CA GLN A 108 5.09 -4.30 10.34
C GLN A 108 5.82 -4.11 9.01
N ALA A 109 6.02 -2.84 8.65
CA ALA A 109 6.94 -2.43 7.61
C ALA A 109 8.27 -3.10 7.90
N GLY A 110 8.67 -4.03 7.04
CA GLY A 110 9.94 -4.72 7.21
C GLY A 110 11.05 -3.68 7.25
N ALA A 111 11.71 -3.54 8.40
CA ALA A 111 13.11 -3.13 8.40
C ALA A 111 13.81 -4.11 7.46
N GLY A 112 14.34 -3.57 6.36
CA GLY A 112 14.73 -4.34 5.18
C GLY A 112 15.53 -5.59 5.51
N VAL A 113 14.95 -6.75 5.22
CA VAL A 113 15.73 -7.95 4.96
C VAL A 113 15.90 -8.02 3.45
N ALA A 114 17.09 -7.63 3.00
CA ALA A 114 17.58 -7.94 1.67
C ALA A 114 17.46 -9.46 1.43
N PRO A 115 17.11 -9.92 0.21
CA PRO A 115 17.01 -11.34 -0.06
C PRO A 115 18.37 -12.00 0.13
N VAL A 116 18.40 -13.02 1.00
CA VAL A 116 19.57 -13.84 1.27
C VAL A 116 19.94 -14.68 0.04
N GLY A 117 21.17 -14.47 -0.43
CA GLY A 117 22.07 -15.57 -0.78
C GLY A 117 22.08 -16.04 -2.24
N ALA A 118 22.83 -15.33 -3.09
CA ALA A 118 23.49 -15.96 -4.21
C ALA A 118 24.51 -17.00 -3.68
N VAL A 119 24.39 -18.22 -4.19
CA VAL A 119 25.28 -19.37 -3.93
C VAL A 119 26.73 -19.01 -4.32
N GLN A 120 27.67 -19.17 -3.39
CA GLN A 120 29.09 -19.26 -3.70
C GLN A 120 29.59 -20.67 -3.38
N THR A 121 30.12 -21.34 -4.40
CA THR A 121 30.79 -22.62 -4.33
C THR A 121 32.15 -22.49 -3.64
N ALA A 122 32.46 -23.46 -2.79
CA ALA A 122 33.67 -23.54 -1.98
C ALA A 122 34.95 -23.73 -2.82
N ALA A 123 36.03 -23.02 -2.46
CA ALA A 123 37.40 -23.33 -2.85
C ALA A 123 38.33 -23.23 -1.63
N VAL A 124 39.20 -24.23 -1.49
CA VAL A 124 40.09 -24.57 -0.36
C VAL A 124 41.35 -23.67 -0.35
N PRO A 125 41.97 -23.32 0.81
CA PRO A 125 43.16 -22.47 0.86
C PRO A 125 44.48 -23.26 0.86
N PRO A 126 45.62 -22.65 0.46
CA PRO A 126 46.93 -23.03 0.96
C PRO A 126 47.67 -21.88 1.68
N MET A 127 48.40 -22.22 2.75
CA MET A 127 49.36 -21.37 3.48
C MET A 127 50.77 -21.44 2.86
N GLY A 128 51.52 -20.34 2.90
CA GLY A 128 53.00 -20.35 2.90
C GLY A 128 53.71 -19.25 2.11
N THR A 129 54.31 -18.28 2.83
CA THR A 129 55.22 -17.17 2.43
C THR A 129 56.67 -17.67 2.17
N PRO A 130 57.69 -16.89 1.67
CA PRO A 130 57.98 -15.46 1.93
C PRO A 130 58.59 -14.56 0.81
N ALA A 131 58.77 -13.27 1.17
CA ALA A 131 59.34 -12.09 0.48
C ALA A 131 60.89 -12.17 0.25
N PRO A 132 61.68 -11.13 -0.16
CA PRO A 132 61.39 -9.69 -0.44
C PRO A 132 62.15 -9.03 -1.64
N THR A 133 61.83 -7.77 -2.00
CA THR A 133 62.79 -6.66 -2.31
C THR A 133 62.05 -5.32 -2.61
N VAL A 134 62.72 -4.20 -2.34
CA VAL A 134 62.22 -2.85 -1.96
C VAL A 134 62.20 -1.83 -3.16
N PRO A 135 62.02 -0.49 -3.01
CA PRO A 135 60.99 0.43 -3.58
C PRO A 135 61.58 1.35 -4.71
N PRO A 136 61.19 2.64 -5.02
CA PRO A 136 60.18 3.57 -4.47
C PRO A 136 59.44 4.52 -5.50
N VAL A 137 58.68 5.47 -4.93
CA VAL A 137 58.45 6.89 -5.34
C VAL A 137 57.10 7.25 -5.99
N GLY A 138 56.44 8.24 -5.36
CA GLY A 138 55.59 9.25 -6.03
C GLY A 138 54.11 9.14 -5.70
N ALA A 139 53.61 9.81 -4.65
CA ALA A 139 53.05 11.18 -4.67
C ALA A 139 51.54 11.17 -5.02
N GLN A 140 50.69 11.57 -4.06
CA GLN A 140 49.85 12.80 -4.11
C GLN A 140 48.82 12.78 -5.26
N THR A 141 47.50 12.98 -5.11
CA THR A 141 46.80 14.10 -4.48
C THR A 141 45.29 13.93 -4.75
N THR A 142 44.47 14.27 -3.75
CA THR A 142 43.23 15.09 -3.76
C THR A 142 42.27 15.14 -4.96
N SER A 143 41.00 15.35 -4.59
CA SER A 143 40.00 16.19 -5.30
C SER A 143 39.45 15.62 -6.61
N ALA A 144 38.22 15.90 -7.03
CA ALA A 144 37.10 16.60 -6.45
C ALA A 144 35.90 16.24 -7.34
N ILE A 145 34.71 16.43 -6.76
CA ILE A 145 33.43 16.62 -7.45
C ILE A 145 33.60 17.57 -8.65
N PRO A 146 32.90 17.33 -9.77
CA PRO A 146 32.38 18.43 -10.55
C PRO A 146 30.85 18.47 -10.54
N PRO A 147 30.26 19.67 -10.69
CA PRO A 147 28.87 19.94 -10.42
C PRO A 147 27.99 19.95 -11.66
N VAL A 148 26.69 19.93 -11.36
CA VAL A 148 25.54 20.36 -12.17
C VAL A 148 25.87 21.43 -13.20
N GLY A 149 25.55 21.13 -14.45
CA GLY A 149 25.41 22.08 -15.55
C GLY A 149 24.01 21.96 -16.14
N THR A 150 23.23 23.03 -15.96
CA THR A 150 21.92 23.32 -16.54
C THR A 150 22.03 23.66 -18.03
N GLN A 151 20.85 23.83 -18.67
CA GLN A 151 20.59 24.48 -19.97
C GLN A 151 20.61 23.52 -21.17
N THR A 152 19.71 23.56 -22.17
CA THR A 152 18.74 24.58 -22.57
C THR A 152 17.75 23.98 -23.59
N THR A 153 16.68 24.73 -23.81
CA THR A 153 15.55 24.58 -24.74
C THR A 153 15.86 24.17 -26.18
N SER A 154 14.80 23.62 -26.80
CA SER A 154 14.20 24.07 -28.08
C SER A 154 14.23 23.11 -29.27
N ALA A 155 13.08 23.15 -29.97
CA ALA A 155 12.83 22.88 -31.38
C ALA A 155 12.50 21.46 -31.85
N ILE A 156 11.25 21.35 -32.31
CA ILE A 156 10.66 20.38 -33.24
C ILE A 156 11.36 20.48 -34.61
N PRO A 157 11.53 19.35 -35.31
CA PRO A 157 11.13 19.30 -36.72
C PRO A 157 10.23 18.08 -37.04
N PRO A 158 9.43 18.15 -38.12
CA PRO A 158 8.46 17.12 -38.50
C PRO A 158 9.07 16.10 -39.45
N VAL A 159 8.74 14.82 -39.31
CA VAL A 159 8.86 13.84 -40.41
C VAL A 159 7.72 12.84 -40.29
N GLU A 160 6.83 12.87 -41.29
CA GLU A 160 5.88 11.83 -41.60
C GLU A 160 6.63 10.54 -41.95
N THR A 161 6.30 9.44 -41.26
CA THR A 161 6.56 8.10 -41.79
C THR A 161 5.37 7.24 -41.39
N ALA A 162 4.60 6.84 -42.39
CA ALA A 162 3.47 5.95 -42.24
C ALA A 162 3.96 4.55 -41.86
N THR A 163 4.14 4.31 -40.56
CA THR A 163 4.39 2.98 -39.99
C THR A 163 3.05 2.30 -39.78
N THR A 164 2.86 1.14 -40.40
CA THR A 164 1.68 0.30 -40.22
C THR A 164 1.63 -0.21 -38.78
N ILE A 165 0.84 0.44 -37.93
CA ILE A 165 0.65 0.06 -36.52
C ILE A 165 -0.07 -1.29 -36.45
N HIS A 166 0.66 -2.37 -36.19
CA HIS A 166 0.09 -3.67 -35.89
C HIS A 166 -0.46 -3.67 -34.46
N LYS A 167 -1.74 -4.02 -34.28
CA LYS A 167 -2.40 -4.11 -32.98
C LYS A 167 -2.69 -5.57 -32.64
N CYS A 168 -2.57 -5.91 -31.36
CA CYS A 168 -2.87 -7.24 -30.86
C CYS A 168 -4.37 -7.50 -30.99
N SER A 169 -4.75 -8.60 -31.64
CA SER A 169 -6.14 -9.01 -31.81
C SER A 169 -6.84 -9.42 -30.51
N GLN A 170 -6.07 -9.76 -29.46
CA GLN A 170 -6.61 -10.20 -28.17
C GLN A 170 -6.79 -9.06 -27.16
N CYS A 171 -5.88 -8.08 -27.12
CA CYS A 171 -5.92 -7.02 -26.11
C CYS A 171 -5.87 -5.59 -26.67
N GLY A 172 -5.68 -5.42 -27.97
CA GLY A 172 -5.61 -4.11 -28.62
C GLY A 172 -4.31 -3.33 -28.40
N ALA A 173 -3.34 -3.90 -27.67
CA ALA A 173 -2.02 -3.28 -27.48
C ALA A 173 -1.28 -3.11 -28.81
N VAL A 174 -0.50 -2.04 -28.92
CA VAL A 174 0.35 -1.78 -30.07
C VAL A 174 1.56 -2.72 -30.02
N LEU A 175 1.84 -3.39 -31.13
CA LEU A 175 2.96 -4.33 -31.28
C LEU A 175 4.10 -3.67 -32.04
N GLU A 176 5.33 -3.92 -31.59
CA GLU A 176 6.53 -3.54 -32.34
C GLU A 176 6.77 -4.47 -33.53
N GLU A 177 7.36 -3.93 -34.61
CA GLU A 177 7.63 -4.65 -35.85
C GLU A 177 8.59 -5.83 -35.59
N GLY A 178 8.11 -7.05 -35.83
CA GLY A 178 8.87 -8.29 -35.62
C GLY A 178 8.59 -9.06 -34.32
N SER A 179 7.66 -8.58 -33.48
CA SER A 179 7.27 -9.27 -32.25
C SER A 179 6.43 -10.54 -32.54
N LEU A 180 6.93 -11.71 -32.09
CA LEU A 180 6.23 -13.00 -32.22
C LEU A 180 5.12 -13.18 -31.16
N PHE A 181 5.17 -12.40 -30.09
CA PHE A 181 4.25 -12.44 -28.95
C PHE A 181 3.94 -11.02 -28.47
N CYS A 182 2.72 -10.80 -27.99
CA CYS A 182 2.31 -9.54 -27.41
C CYS A 182 2.88 -9.41 -25.99
N GLU A 183 3.67 -8.37 -25.74
CA GLU A 183 4.25 -8.11 -24.42
C GLU A 183 3.20 -7.76 -23.35
N SER A 184 2.05 -7.24 -23.76
CA SER A 184 1.00 -6.82 -22.84
C SER A 184 0.09 -7.97 -22.37
N CYS A 185 -0.14 -9.00 -23.20
CA CYS A 185 -1.05 -10.10 -22.84
C CYS A 185 -0.47 -11.51 -23.04
N GLY A 186 0.74 -11.63 -23.57
CA GLY A 186 1.41 -12.92 -23.83
C GLY A 186 0.84 -13.71 -25.01
N ALA A 187 -0.18 -13.18 -25.71
CA ALA A 187 -0.77 -13.85 -26.87
C ALA A 187 0.22 -13.90 -28.04
N LYS A 188 0.26 -15.03 -28.75
CA LYS A 188 1.05 -15.17 -29.98
C LYS A 188 0.49 -14.28 -31.07
N VAL A 189 1.36 -13.50 -31.70
CA VAL A 189 1.03 -12.63 -32.82
C VAL A 189 1.13 -13.49 -34.08
N GLN A 190 0.05 -13.55 -34.86
CA GLN A 190 -0.07 -14.39 -36.05
C GLN A 190 -0.06 -13.55 -37.32
#